data_AF-A0AAV9QM53-F1
#
_entry.id   AF-A0AAV9QM53-F1
#
_cell.length_a   1.000
_cell.length_b   1.000
_cell.length_c   1.000
_cell.angle_alpha   90.00
_cell.angle_beta   90.00
_cell.angle_gamma   90.00
#
_symmetry.space_group_name_H-M   'P 1'
#
loop_
_entity.id
_entity.type
_entity.pdbx_description
1 polymer ?
#
loop_
_entity_poly.entity_id
_entity_poly.type
_entity_poly.pdbx_seq_one_letter_code
_entity_poly.pdbx_strand_id
1 'polypeptide(L)'
;MSPKHVVFKKVSRDKSVAVYMAKRDFVDHCDFVDPVDGVIVIDPVQLKGKKVYVMLSCTFRYGRQDMDVMGVAFRRDLFVVTRQVYPEMQDKEKLTHTRVQQKLLHKLGDNTYPFFFEVRIKVRGSMKVLIQTEVCSNQGLTLHQHSSVAGKGQTPGLRSVLKPRLD
;
A
#
# COMPACT_ATOMS: atom_id res chain seq x y z
N MET A 1 25.46 15.04 -2.25
CA MET A 1 24.87 13.88 -1.56
C MET A 1 23.63 13.45 -2.33
N SER A 2 23.62 12.28 -2.98
CA SER A 2 22.40 11.74 -3.58
C SER A 2 21.36 11.44 -2.49
N PRO A 3 20.06 11.74 -2.68
CA PRO A 3 19.05 11.47 -1.65
C PRO A 3 19.05 9.98 -1.26
N LYS A 4 19.11 9.67 0.04
CA LYS A 4 18.94 8.31 0.53
C LYS A 4 17.51 7.87 0.21
N HIS A 5 17.36 6.86 -0.66
CA HIS A 5 16.06 6.27 -0.95
C HIS A 5 15.62 5.39 0.23
N VAL A 6 14.71 5.89 1.05
CA VAL A 6 14.08 5.11 2.13
C VAL A 6 13.02 4.20 1.52
N VAL A 7 13.03 2.91 1.88
CA VAL A 7 12.02 1.93 1.48
C VAL A 7 11.32 1.42 2.74
N PHE A 8 10.00 1.43 2.73
CA PHE A 8 9.17 0.95 3.82
C PHE A 8 8.84 -0.51 3.61
N LYS A 9 8.96 -1.32 4.66
CA LYS A 9 8.67 -2.76 4.64
C LYS A 9 7.63 -3.10 5.70
N LYS A 10 6.67 -3.95 5.33
CA LYS A 10 5.78 -4.62 6.29
C LYS A 10 5.79 -6.13 6.04
N VAL A 11 5.75 -6.93 7.10
CA VAL A 11 5.81 -8.40 7.03
C VAL A 11 4.59 -8.99 7.70
N SER A 12 4.04 -10.07 7.14
CA SER A 12 2.97 -10.85 7.74
C SER A 12 3.43 -11.51 9.04
N ARG A 13 2.48 -11.89 9.90
CA ARG A 13 2.78 -12.48 11.22
C ARG A 13 3.53 -13.82 11.09
N ASP A 14 3.11 -14.63 10.13
CA ASP A 14 3.70 -15.91 9.77
C ASP A 14 4.98 -15.78 8.91
N LYS A 15 5.31 -14.55 8.48
CA LYS A 15 6.46 -14.21 7.60
C LYS A 15 6.37 -14.78 6.18
N SER A 16 5.23 -15.33 5.79
CA SER A 16 4.98 -15.83 4.43
C SER A 16 4.96 -14.73 3.37
N VAL A 17 4.68 -13.49 3.75
CA VAL A 17 4.55 -12.35 2.85
C VAL A 17 5.26 -11.12 3.43
N ALA A 18 5.97 -10.38 2.57
CA ALA A 18 6.45 -9.05 2.90
C ALA A 18 6.15 -8.05 1.78
N VAL A 19 5.61 -6.88 2.13
CA VAL A 19 5.33 -5.77 1.23
C VAL A 19 6.43 -4.71 1.37
N TYR A 20 6.91 -4.20 0.24
CA TYR A 20 7.87 -3.11 0.17
C TYR A 20 7.32 -1.96 -0.67
N MET A 21 7.37 -0.74 -0.15
CA MET A 21 6.87 0.47 -0.82
C MET A 21 7.89 1.60 -0.69
N ALA A 22 8.02 2.40 -1.75
CA ALA A 22 8.92 3.56 -1.77
C ALA A 22 8.35 4.76 -1.00
N LYS A 23 7.03 4.84 -0.87
CA LYS A 23 6.31 5.97 -0.25
C LYS A 23 5.14 5.46 0.58
N ARG A 24 4.76 6.23 1.61
CA ARG A 24 3.56 6.03 2.44
C ARG A 24 2.59 7.20 2.40
N ASP A 25 3.05 8.32 1.87
CA ASP A 25 2.24 9.52 1.70
C ASP A 25 2.10 9.76 0.20
N PHE A 26 0.85 9.90 -0.24
CA PHE A 26 0.50 10.10 -1.64
C PHE A 26 -0.10 11.49 -1.81
N VAL A 27 0.25 12.17 -2.89
CA VAL A 27 -0.28 13.51 -3.18
C VAL A 27 -1.53 13.39 -4.03
N ASP A 28 -2.57 14.12 -3.66
CA ASP A 28 -3.76 14.31 -4.49
C ASP A 28 -3.57 15.52 -5.43
N HIS A 29 -3.73 15.29 -6.73
CA HIS A 29 -3.66 16.28 -7.80
C HIS A 29 -5.04 16.72 -8.29
N CYS A 30 -6.10 16.52 -7.49
CA CYS A 30 -7.51 16.85 -7.75
C CYS A 30 -8.21 15.96 -8.78
N ASP A 31 -7.51 15.57 -9.86
CA ASP A 31 -8.03 14.64 -10.87
C ASP A 31 -7.52 13.20 -10.68
N PHE A 32 -6.36 13.04 -10.05
CA PHE A 32 -5.74 11.76 -9.75
C PHE A 32 -4.85 11.85 -8.51
N VAL A 33 -4.61 10.71 -7.88
CA VAL A 33 -3.65 10.57 -6.78
C VAL A 33 -2.37 9.94 -7.32
N ASP A 34 -1.22 10.30 -6.74
CA ASP A 34 0.05 9.63 -7.01
C ASP A 34 -0.15 8.09 -7.03
N PRO A 35 0.34 7.38 -8.07
CA PRO A 35 0.16 5.95 -8.15
C PRO A 35 0.73 5.20 -6.95
N VAL A 36 0.08 4.11 -6.57
CA VAL A 36 0.53 3.24 -5.49
C VAL A 36 1.34 2.09 -6.09
N ASP A 37 2.65 2.12 -5.89
CA ASP A 37 3.57 1.11 -6.40
C ASP A 37 4.41 0.45 -5.29
N GLY A 38 4.75 -0.81 -5.51
CA GLY A 38 5.60 -1.57 -4.60
C GLY A 38 5.93 -2.96 -5.13
N VAL A 39 6.56 -3.75 -4.27
CA VAL A 39 6.82 -5.17 -4.54
C VAL A 39 6.44 -6.02 -3.34
N ILE A 40 6.14 -7.28 -3.60
CA ILE A 40 5.79 -8.28 -2.59
C ILE A 40 6.73 -9.45 -2.70
N VAL A 41 7.34 -9.81 -1.57
CA VAL A 41 8.11 -11.03 -1.42
C VAL A 41 7.18 -12.10 -0.84
N ILE A 42 7.20 -13.28 -1.43
CA ILE A 42 6.35 -14.42 -1.06
C ILE A 42 7.25 -15.58 -0.69
N ASP A 43 6.93 -16.28 0.40
CA ASP A 43 7.52 -17.58 0.72
C ASP A 43 6.75 -18.69 -0.04
N PRO A 44 7.33 -19.27 -1.10
CA PRO A 44 6.66 -20.28 -1.90
C PRO A 44 6.41 -21.59 -1.12
N VAL A 45 7.17 -21.86 -0.05
CA VAL A 45 7.00 -23.06 0.78
C VAL A 45 5.72 -22.94 1.60
N GLN A 46 5.54 -21.81 2.29
CA GLN A 46 4.37 -21.57 3.13
C GLN A 46 3.09 -21.30 2.32
N LEU A 47 3.22 -20.79 1.09
CA LEU A 47 2.09 -20.41 0.23
C LEU A 47 1.91 -21.32 -0.98
N LYS A 48 2.47 -22.54 -0.94
CA LYS A 48 2.30 -23.55 -1.98
C LYS A 48 0.82 -23.83 -2.25
N GLY A 49 0.41 -23.75 -3.52
CA GLY A 49 -0.97 -23.97 -3.97
C GLY A 49 -1.96 -22.87 -3.56
N LYS A 50 -1.49 -21.74 -3.01
CA LYS A 50 -2.33 -20.63 -2.59
C LYS A 50 -2.22 -19.47 -3.57
N LYS A 51 -3.27 -18.64 -3.59
CA LYS A 51 -3.28 -17.37 -4.31
C LYS A 51 -2.99 -16.23 -3.34
N VAL A 52 -2.27 -15.23 -3.82
CA VAL A 52 -1.97 -14.01 -3.08
C VAL A 52 -2.51 -12.82 -3.86
N TYR A 53 -3.27 -12.00 -3.16
CA TYR A 53 -3.91 -10.80 -3.69
C TYR A 53 -3.41 -9.57 -2.96
N VAL A 54 -3.28 -8.47 -3.68
CA VAL A 54 -3.08 -7.14 -3.15
C VAL A 54 -4.37 -6.37 -3.33
N MET A 55 -4.92 -5.90 -2.22
CA MET A 55 -6.10 -5.06 -2.22
C MET A 55 -5.69 -3.65 -1.82
N LEU A 56 -6.00 -2.69 -2.67
CA LEU A 56 -5.92 -1.28 -2.38
C LEU A 56 -7.32 -0.79 -2.04
N SER A 57 -7.56 -0.45 -0.78
CA SER A 57 -8.78 0.23 -0.36
C SER A 57 -8.50 1.68 -0.02
N CYS A 58 -9.43 2.54 -0.43
CA CYS A 58 -9.42 3.96 -0.16
C CYS A 58 -10.63 4.27 0.69
N THR A 59 -10.38 4.58 1.95
CA THR A 59 -11.44 4.83 2.92
C THR A 59 -11.47 6.31 3.29
N PHE A 60 -12.66 6.89 3.22
CA PHE A 60 -12.98 8.18 3.81
C PHE A 60 -13.40 8.02 5.26
N ARG A 61 -12.86 8.85 6.14
CA ARG A 61 -13.29 8.96 7.54
C ARG A 61 -13.71 10.40 7.82
N TYR A 62 -14.96 10.60 8.22
CA TYR A 62 -15.49 11.89 8.67
C TYR A 62 -15.61 11.93 10.19
N GLY A 63 -15.09 12.98 10.83
CA GLY A 63 -15.16 13.22 12.27
C GLY A 63 -13.93 13.98 12.82
N ARG A 64 -14.11 14.82 13.85
CA ARG A 64 -12.99 15.29 14.68
C ARG A 64 -12.57 14.14 15.59
N GLN A 65 -11.27 13.99 15.85
CA GLN A 65 -10.74 13.01 16.82
C GLN A 65 -11.40 13.10 18.21
N ASP A 66 -12.03 14.24 18.53
CA ASP A 66 -12.55 14.57 19.86
C ASP A 66 -14.08 14.77 19.91
N MET A 67 -14.81 14.56 18.79
CA MET A 67 -16.28 14.69 18.72
C MET A 67 -16.98 13.34 18.54
N ASP A 68 -16.44 12.28 19.14
CA ASP A 68 -17.07 10.95 19.20
C ASP A 68 -18.20 10.88 20.27
N VAL A 69 -18.82 12.01 20.62
CA VAL A 69 -19.88 12.08 21.65
C VAL A 69 -21.19 11.39 21.20
N MET A 70 -21.30 10.99 19.93
CA MET A 70 -22.45 10.23 19.39
C MET A 70 -22.07 8.87 18.77
N GLY A 71 -20.83 8.40 18.92
CA GLY A 71 -20.44 7.00 18.67
C GLY A 71 -20.47 6.48 17.21
N VAL A 72 -20.68 7.32 16.19
CA VAL A 72 -20.68 6.88 14.78
C VAL A 72 -19.55 7.55 14.02
N ALA A 73 -18.38 6.90 13.99
CA ALA A 73 -17.34 7.23 13.03
C ALA A 73 -17.86 6.89 11.63
N PHE A 74 -18.18 7.90 10.82
CA PHE A 74 -18.60 7.69 9.44
C PHE A 74 -17.37 7.29 8.62
N ARG A 75 -17.18 5.97 8.52
CA ARG A 75 -16.24 5.33 7.61
C ARG A 75 -16.98 4.98 6.33
N ARG A 76 -16.53 5.51 5.20
CA ARG A 76 -17.05 5.15 3.88
C ARG A 76 -15.90 4.70 2.99
N ASP A 77 -15.98 3.48 2.47
CA ASP A 77 -15.03 3.04 1.45
C ASP A 77 -15.40 3.73 0.13
N LEU A 78 -14.47 4.53 -0.40
CA LEU A 78 -14.64 5.25 -1.66
C LEU A 78 -14.41 4.32 -2.84
N PHE A 79 -13.40 3.45 -2.75
CA PHE A 79 -13.19 2.36 -3.67
C PHE A 79 -12.36 1.25 -3.02
N VAL A 80 -12.45 0.07 -3.63
CA VAL A 80 -11.60 -1.08 -3.35
C VAL A 80 -11.18 -1.67 -4.69
N VAL A 81 -9.87 -1.85 -4.90
CA VAL A 81 -9.32 -2.50 -6.08
C VAL A 81 -8.45 -3.66 -5.63
N THR A 82 -8.66 -4.83 -6.21
CA THR A 82 -7.91 -6.05 -5.87
C THR A 82 -7.18 -6.56 -7.10
N ARG A 83 -5.91 -6.92 -6.95
CA ARG A 83 -5.08 -7.56 -7.99
C ARG A 83 -4.44 -8.83 -7.46
N GLN A 84 -4.49 -9.90 -8.24
CA GLN A 84 -3.74 -11.12 -7.94
C GLN A 84 -2.26 -10.92 -8.31
N VAL A 85 -1.36 -11.20 -7.37
CA VAL A 85 0.10 -11.14 -7.59
C VAL A 85 0.74 -12.51 -7.68
N TYR A 86 0.16 -13.53 -7.05
CA TYR A 86 0.65 -14.90 -7.11
C TYR A 86 -0.50 -15.91 -7.21
N PRO A 87 -0.38 -16.96 -8.05
CA PRO A 87 0.61 -17.11 -9.12
C PRO A 87 0.56 -15.93 -10.10
N GLU A 88 1.68 -15.65 -10.77
CA GLU A 88 1.78 -14.55 -11.73
C GLU A 88 0.77 -14.73 -12.86
N MET A 89 -0.05 -13.69 -13.07
CA MET A 89 -1.02 -13.66 -14.17
C MET A 89 -0.46 -12.99 -15.43
N GLN A 90 0.63 -12.22 -15.28
CA GLN A 90 1.29 -11.45 -16.34
C GLN A 90 2.80 -11.42 -16.05
N ASP A 91 3.61 -11.25 -17.11
CA ASP A 91 5.06 -11.15 -16.99
C ASP A 91 5.47 -10.02 -16.04
N LYS A 92 6.40 -10.29 -15.11
CA LYS A 92 6.91 -9.30 -14.14
C LYS A 92 7.38 -8.00 -14.82
N GLU A 93 7.99 -8.10 -16.00
CA GLU A 93 8.50 -6.94 -16.74
C GLU A 93 7.39 -5.98 -17.16
N LYS A 94 6.23 -6.51 -17.59
CA LYS A 94 5.07 -5.69 -17.97
C LYS A 94 4.41 -4.99 -16.77
N LEU A 95 4.54 -5.59 -15.58
CA LEU A 95 4.02 -5.07 -14.33
C LEU A 95 5.00 -4.14 -13.59
N THR A 96 6.24 -4.02 -14.07
CA THR A 96 7.26 -3.20 -13.44
C THR A 96 7.23 -1.79 -14.04
N HIS A 97 6.73 -0.83 -13.26
CA HIS A 97 6.52 0.53 -13.73
C HIS A 97 7.57 1.52 -13.22
N THR A 98 8.29 1.20 -12.12
CA THR A 98 9.24 2.14 -11.51
C THR A 98 10.66 1.59 -11.37
N ARG A 99 11.66 2.47 -11.46
CA ARG A 99 13.08 2.12 -11.24
C ARG A 99 13.32 1.58 -9.82
N VAL A 100 12.48 1.95 -8.85
CA VAL A 100 12.56 1.41 -7.48
C VAL A 100 12.08 -0.03 -7.45
N GLN A 101 10.99 -0.38 -8.14
CA GLN A 101 10.57 -1.77 -8.29
C GLN A 101 11.65 -2.63 -8.95
N GLN A 102 12.25 -2.17 -10.05
CA GLN A 102 13.37 -2.89 -10.70
C GLN A 102 14.52 -3.19 -9.72
N LYS A 103 14.96 -2.18 -8.96
CA LYS A 103 16.00 -2.36 -7.95
C LYS A 103 15.59 -3.33 -6.83
N LEU A 104 14.34 -3.29 -6.40
CA LEU A 104 13.84 -4.17 -5.34
C LEU A 104 13.67 -5.60 -5.84
N LEU A 105 13.19 -5.81 -7.06
CA LEU A 105 13.10 -7.13 -7.70
C LEU A 105 14.49 -7.78 -7.79
N HIS A 106 15.48 -7.04 -8.29
CA HIS A 106 16.86 -7.52 -8.35
C HIS A 106 17.46 -7.79 -6.95
N LYS A 107 17.15 -6.96 -5.95
CA LYS A 107 17.73 -7.09 -4.60
C LYS A 107 17.09 -8.21 -3.77
N LEU A 108 15.79 -8.47 -3.96
CA LEU A 108 15.00 -9.37 -3.11
C LEU A 108 14.86 -10.79 -3.69
N GLY A 109 15.15 -10.98 -5.00
CA GLY A 109 15.20 -12.28 -5.65
C GLY A 109 13.90 -12.74 -6.30
N ASP A 110 13.87 -13.97 -6.79
CA ASP A 110 12.89 -14.46 -7.77
C ASP A 110 11.45 -14.54 -7.26
N ASN A 111 11.26 -14.75 -5.95
CA ASN A 111 9.93 -14.81 -5.32
C ASN A 111 9.40 -13.40 -4.97
N THR A 112 9.81 -12.40 -5.75
CA THR A 112 9.39 -11.01 -5.61
C THR A 112 8.51 -10.60 -6.78
N TYR A 113 7.36 -10.00 -6.49
CA TYR A 113 6.31 -9.72 -7.46
C TYR A 113 5.94 -8.23 -7.40
N PRO A 114 6.00 -7.48 -8.52
CA PRO A 114 5.62 -6.08 -8.53
C PRO A 114 4.09 -5.91 -8.48
N PHE A 115 3.64 -4.82 -7.87
CA PHE A 115 2.25 -4.37 -7.99
C PHE A 115 2.20 -2.86 -8.25
N PHE A 116 1.15 -2.44 -8.93
CA PHE A 116 0.92 -1.06 -9.28
C PHE A 116 -0.58 -0.79 -9.35
N PHE A 117 -1.01 0.35 -8.81
CA PHE A 117 -2.39 0.81 -8.87
C PHE A 117 -2.43 2.29 -9.28
N GLU A 118 -3.18 2.57 -10.34
CA GLU A 118 -3.61 3.94 -10.65
C GLU A 118 -4.86 4.26 -9.86
N VAL A 119 -4.84 5.38 -9.15
CA VAL A 119 -5.97 5.82 -8.33
C VAL A 119 -6.58 7.06 -8.99
N ARG A 120 -7.73 6.87 -9.61
CA ARG A 120 -8.54 7.95 -10.21
C ARG A 120 -9.73 8.25 -9.31
N ILE A 121 -9.49 9.07 -8.30
CA ILE A 121 -10.55 9.59 -7.44
C ILE A 121 -10.56 11.11 -7.49
N LYS A 122 -11.76 11.69 -7.60
CA LYS A 122 -11.96 13.11 -7.38
C LYS A 122 -12.37 13.33 -5.93
N VAL A 123 -11.40 13.66 -5.09
CA VAL A 123 -11.64 13.93 -3.68
C VAL A 123 -11.84 15.44 -3.53
N ARG A 124 -13.05 15.86 -3.15
CA ARG A 124 -13.34 17.30 -2.94
C ARG A 124 -12.99 17.69 -1.50
N GLY A 125 -12.03 18.60 -1.34
CA GLY A 125 -11.65 19.17 -0.05
C GLY A 125 -10.51 18.42 0.66
N SER A 126 -10.19 18.84 1.88
CA SER A 126 -9.12 18.27 2.69
C SER A 126 -9.53 16.98 3.41
N MET A 127 -9.63 15.89 2.67
CA MET A 127 -10.02 14.59 3.20
C MET A 127 -8.77 13.78 3.54
N LYS A 128 -8.68 13.25 4.76
CA LYS A 128 -7.69 12.21 5.09
C LYS A 128 -8.15 10.91 4.46
N VAL A 129 -7.61 10.60 3.29
CA VAL A 129 -7.81 9.29 2.66
C VAL A 129 -6.79 8.33 3.21
N LEU A 130 -7.28 7.22 3.75
CA LEU A 130 -6.44 6.10 4.13
C LEU A 130 -6.35 5.15 2.95
N ILE A 131 -5.13 5.01 2.43
CA ILE A 131 -4.76 3.93 1.54
C ILE A 131 -4.38 2.75 2.43
N GLN A 132 -5.17 1.69 2.33
CA GLN A 132 -4.91 0.44 3.04
C GLN A 132 -4.57 -0.62 2.00
N THR A 133 -3.30 -1.00 1.98
CA THR A 133 -2.83 -2.14 1.19
C THR A 133 -3.00 -3.38 2.04
N GLU A 134 -3.88 -4.29 1.63
CA GLU A 134 -4.04 -5.60 2.25
C GLU A 134 -3.43 -6.66 1.36
N VAL A 135 -2.62 -7.54 1.95
CA VAL A 135 -2.28 -8.80 1.29
C VAL A 135 -3.13 -9.91 1.88
N CYS A 136 -3.92 -10.53 1.03
CA CYS A 136 -4.80 -11.64 1.39
C CYS A 136 -4.35 -12.93 0.70
N SER A 137 -4.35 -14.03 1.46
CA SER A 137 -4.38 -15.38 0.89
C SER A 137 -5.75 -16.01 1.12
N ASN A 138 -6.08 -17.06 0.37
CA ASN A 138 -7.34 -17.80 0.56
C ASN A 138 -7.50 -18.42 1.97
N GLN A 139 -6.51 -18.31 2.85
CA GLN A 139 -6.54 -18.79 4.25
C GLN A 139 -6.76 -17.66 5.28
N GLY A 140 -7.12 -16.45 4.85
CA GLY A 140 -7.43 -15.34 5.77
C GLY A 140 -6.22 -14.67 6.41
N LEU A 141 -5.02 -14.84 5.83
CA LEU A 141 -3.86 -14.01 6.18
C LEU A 141 -4.12 -12.59 5.71
N THR A 142 -4.12 -11.60 6.60
CA THR A 142 -4.31 -10.19 6.23
C THR A 142 -3.16 -9.34 6.75
N LEU A 143 -2.46 -8.66 5.85
CA LEU A 143 -1.39 -7.70 6.17
C LEU A 143 -1.81 -6.29 5.77
N HIS A 144 -2.12 -5.41 6.74
CA HIS A 144 -2.56 -4.04 6.45
C HIS A 144 -1.41 -3.04 6.45
N GLN A 145 -1.12 -2.36 5.35
CA GLN A 145 -0.21 -1.22 5.32
C GLN A 145 -1.03 0.08 5.15
N HIS A 146 -1.00 0.94 6.19
CA HIS A 146 -1.69 2.22 6.17
C HIS A 146 -0.78 3.32 5.60
N SER A 147 -1.35 4.06 4.67
CA SER A 147 -0.77 5.21 3.99
C SER A 147 -1.80 6.33 3.97
N SER A 148 -1.36 7.59 3.98
CA SER A 148 -2.25 8.75 3.94
C SER A 148 -2.16 9.46 2.60
N VAL A 149 -3.27 10.00 2.13
CA VAL A 149 -3.26 11.00 1.05
C VAL A 149 -3.36 12.39 1.67
N ALA A 150 -2.55 13.33 1.18
CA ALA A 150 -2.65 14.74 1.55
C ALA A 150 -3.09 15.55 0.33
N GLY A 151 -4.09 16.41 0.50
CA GLY A 151 -4.49 17.40 -0.51
C GLY A 151 -3.53 18.60 -0.54
N LYS A 152 -3.45 19.29 -1.69
CA LYS A 152 -2.68 20.54 -1.81
C LYS A 152 -3.09 21.54 -0.72
N GLY A 153 -2.14 21.95 0.12
CA GLY A 153 -2.34 22.93 1.20
C GLY A 153 -2.42 22.36 2.62
N GLN A 154 -2.30 21.04 2.82
CA GLN A 154 -2.19 20.44 4.16
C GLN A 154 -0.83 19.78 4.37
N THR A 155 -0.15 20.16 5.45
CA THR A 155 1.00 19.39 5.97
C THR A 155 0.52 18.02 6.44
N PRO A 156 1.05 16.89 5.91
CA PRO A 156 0.68 15.57 6.38
C PRO A 156 1.07 15.42 7.86
N GLY A 157 0.07 15.36 8.73
CA GLY A 157 0.26 15.15 10.16
C GLY A 157 0.84 13.77 10.40
N LEU A 158 2.12 13.74 10.78
CA LEU A 158 2.87 12.54 11.13
C LEU A 158 2.15 11.79 12.27
N ARG A 159 1.61 10.60 12.00
CA ARG A 159 1.53 9.51 12.99
C ARG A 159 1.17 8.19 12.33
N SER A 160 2.21 7.42 12.00
CA SER A 160 2.14 5.97 12.11
C SER A 160 3.35 5.51 12.91
N VAL A 161 3.09 4.91 14.07
CA VAL A 161 4.08 4.28 14.96
C VAL A 161 4.60 3.03 14.25
N LEU A 162 5.62 3.17 13.41
CA LEU A 162 6.49 2.07 12.98
C LEU A 162 7.88 2.64 12.70
N LYS A 163 8.86 2.15 13.47
CA LYS A 163 10.24 2.65 13.45
C LYS A 163 10.88 2.40 12.08
N PRO A 164 11.60 3.38 11.51
CA PRO A 164 12.50 3.11 10.39
C PRO A 164 13.57 2.13 10.86
N ARG A 165 13.89 1.14 10.03
CA ARG A 165 15.11 0.36 10.20
C ARG A 165 16.26 1.25 9.68
N LEU A 166 17.04 1.80 10.60
CA LEU A 166 18.41 2.20 10.26
C LEU A 166 19.20 0.89 10.18
N ASP A 167 19.87 0.67 9.05
CA ASP A 167 21.07 -0.16 9.04
C ASP A 167 22.16 0.55 9.85
#